data_AF-A0A937CF35-F1
#
_entry.id   AF-A0A937CF35-F1
#
_cell.length_a   1.000
_cell.length_b   1.000
_cell.length_c   1.000
_cell.angle_alpha   90.00
_cell.angle_beta   90.00
_cell.angle_gamma   90.00
#
_symmetry.space_group_name_H-M   'P 1'
#
loop_
_entity.id
_entity.type
_entity.pdbx_description
1 polymer ?
#
loop_
_entity_poly.entity_id
_entity_poly.type
_entity_poly.pdbx_seq_one_letter_code
_entity_poly.pdbx_strand_id
1 'polypeptide(L)'
;MNTNTNLIPFQFEDRSIRVLMIDGTPWWVAFEICSVLGIANGRDAVSRLDDDEKTTVVITDSLINQGFSNNVPGTKITIINEPGMYSLVLTSRKPEAKAFKRWITHDVIPSIRQQGSYEIQKHSHARARTIYEDAADRLEQEIRVGKLLEAPLHIVQQESVKLVCRDTGVDFSHHLTYAKAQQDVKQEEVMKEPTDLAPELGLRNATSVNKWLAENNLQVKVGKEWKPTDNGQKYCVIHSWTKKGKEGYNLKWNVNSLKNIKEAA
;
A
#
# COMPACT_ATOMS: atom_id res chain seq x y z
N MET A 1 -3.18 -40.36 -8.65
CA MET A 1 -4.04 -39.42 -7.89
C MET A 1 -3.44 -38.04 -8.07
N ASN A 2 -4.18 -37.08 -8.63
CA ASN A 2 -3.69 -35.73 -8.87
C ASN A 2 -3.73 -34.93 -7.55
N THR A 3 -2.57 -34.70 -6.94
CA THR A 3 -2.41 -33.80 -5.80
C THR A 3 -2.41 -32.36 -6.30
N ASN A 4 -3.56 -31.68 -6.20
CA ASN A 4 -3.65 -30.24 -6.43
C ASN A 4 -2.87 -29.52 -5.32
N THR A 5 -1.61 -29.21 -5.60
CA THR A 5 -0.72 -28.49 -4.69
C THR A 5 -0.82 -27.01 -5.02
N ASN A 6 -1.51 -26.24 -4.18
CA ASN A 6 -1.59 -24.79 -4.28
C ASN A 6 -0.58 -24.17 -3.31
N LEU A 7 0.20 -23.21 -3.79
CA LEU A 7 1.11 -22.43 -2.95
C LEU A 7 0.40 -21.19 -2.40
N ILE A 8 0.39 -21.04 -1.07
CA ILE A 8 -0.10 -19.83 -0.41
C ILE A 8 1.12 -19.14 0.22
N PRO A 9 1.59 -17.99 -0.30
CA PRO A 9 2.68 -17.28 0.33
C PRO A 9 2.20 -16.68 1.66
N PHE A 10 2.82 -17.08 2.77
CA PHE A 10 2.57 -16.48 4.08
C PHE A 10 3.72 -15.51 4.39
N GLN A 11 3.41 -14.24 4.66
CA GLN A 11 4.41 -13.22 4.95
C GLN A 11 4.48 -12.99 6.47
N PHE A 12 5.63 -13.28 7.07
CA PHE A 12 5.92 -12.96 8.47
C PHE A 12 7.06 -11.94 8.49
N GLU A 13 6.75 -10.70 8.87
CA GLU A 13 7.64 -9.54 8.69
C GLU A 13 8.07 -9.39 7.20
N ASP A 14 9.35 -9.20 6.92
CA ASP A 14 9.92 -9.12 5.57
C ASP A 14 10.27 -10.51 4.98
N ARG A 15 9.81 -11.61 5.61
CA ARG A 15 10.15 -12.97 5.21
C ARG A 15 8.95 -13.70 4.61
N SER A 16 9.11 -14.11 3.35
CA SER A 16 8.16 -14.99 2.67
C SER A 16 8.39 -16.43 3.11
N ILE A 17 7.32 -17.08 3.58
CA ILE A 17 7.29 -18.49 3.93
C ILE A 17 6.44 -19.21 2.89
N ARG A 18 7.02 -20.23 2.27
CA ARG A 18 6.37 -21.08 1.27
C ARG A 18 5.53 -22.14 1.97
N VAL A 19 4.30 -22.29 1.48
CA VAL A 19 3.32 -23.26 1.99
C VAL A 19 2.82 -24.10 0.82
N LEU A 20 2.73 -25.41 1.02
CA LEU A 20 2.13 -26.37 0.10
C LEU A 20 0.82 -26.87 0.68
N MET A 21 -0.25 -26.85 -0.10
CA MET A 21 -1.50 -27.52 0.28
C MET A 21 -1.43 -29.00 -0.10
N ILE A 22 -1.46 -29.89 0.89
CA ILE A 22 -1.49 -31.35 0.69
C ILE A 22 -2.72 -31.88 1.42
N ASP A 23 -3.64 -32.50 0.67
CA ASP A 23 -4.91 -33.03 1.19
C ASP A 23 -5.72 -32.01 2.02
N GLY A 24 -5.72 -30.75 1.56
CA GLY A 24 -6.42 -29.65 2.23
C GLY A 24 -5.73 -29.10 3.48
N THR A 25 -4.59 -29.67 3.87
CA THR A 25 -3.79 -29.22 5.02
C THR A 25 -2.60 -28.39 4.54
N PRO A 26 -2.28 -27.26 5.21
CA PRO A 26 -1.08 -26.50 4.91
C PRO A 26 0.20 -27.20 5.41
N TRP A 27 1.23 -27.19 4.58
CA TRP A 27 2.57 -27.68 4.91
C TRP A 27 3.63 -26.62 4.58
N TRP A 28 4.41 -26.21 5.57
CA TRP A 28 5.42 -25.16 5.44
C TRP A 28 6.80 -25.74 5.18
N VAL A 29 7.63 -25.01 4.42
CA VAL A 29 9.06 -25.35 4.27
C VAL A 29 9.76 -25.23 5.63
N ALA A 30 10.23 -26.36 6.15
CA ALA A 30 10.76 -26.44 7.51
C ALA A 30 11.97 -25.52 7.76
N PHE A 31 12.82 -25.37 6.74
CA PHE A 31 13.98 -24.48 6.79
C PHE A 31 13.58 -23.02 7.01
N GLU A 32 12.51 -22.56 6.36
CA GLU A 32 12.05 -21.18 6.45
C GLU A 32 11.42 -20.90 7.82
N ILE A 33 10.65 -21.85 8.35
CA ILE A 33 10.14 -21.80 9.71
C ILE A 33 11.29 -21.72 10.72
N CYS A 34 12.30 -22.59 10.60
CA CYS A 34 13.47 -22.57 11.48
C CYS A 34 14.22 -21.22 11.40
N SER A 35 14.39 -20.67 10.20
CA SER A 35 15.02 -19.37 9.98
C SER A 35 14.24 -18.23 10.66
N VAL A 36 12.92 -18.20 10.47
CA VAL A 36 12.00 -17.25 11.10
C VAL A 36 12.04 -17.38 12.62
N LEU A 37 12.11 -18.59 13.17
CA LEU A 37 12.21 -18.82 14.61
C LEU A 37 13.60 -18.61 15.18
N GLY A 38 14.63 -18.39 14.34
CA GLY A 38 16.02 -18.26 14.78
C GLY A 38 16.61 -19.56 15.33
N ILE A 39 16.09 -20.71 14.88
CA ILE A 39 16.59 -22.03 15.23
C ILE A 39 17.87 -22.29 14.44
N ALA A 40 19.02 -22.25 15.12
CA ALA A 40 20.33 -22.40 14.48
C ALA A 40 20.54 -23.79 13.86
N ASN A 41 20.09 -24.85 14.54
CA ASN A 41 20.17 -26.22 14.04
C ASN A 41 18.79 -26.74 13.65
N GLY A 42 18.30 -26.28 12.49
CA GLY A 42 16.98 -26.68 11.99
C GLY A 42 16.85 -28.19 11.74
N ARG A 43 17.94 -28.88 11.37
CA ARG A 43 17.92 -30.33 11.16
C ARG A 43 17.64 -31.09 12.46
N ASP A 44 18.31 -30.72 13.55
CA ASP A 44 18.07 -31.30 14.87
C ASP A 44 16.64 -30.99 15.36
N ALA A 45 16.19 -29.74 15.20
CA ALA A 45 14.83 -29.35 15.59
C ALA A 45 13.76 -30.15 14.85
N VAL A 46 13.89 -30.30 13.53
CA VAL A 46 12.95 -31.07 12.70
C VAL A 46 13.05 -32.57 12.97
N SER A 47 14.23 -33.10 13.33
CA SER A 47 14.36 -34.53 13.66
C SER A 47 13.59 -34.94 14.92
N ARG A 48 13.30 -34.00 15.81
CA ARG A 48 12.55 -34.21 17.06
C ARG A 48 11.04 -34.14 16.88
N LEU A 49 10.56 -33.72 15.71
CA LEU A 49 9.13 -33.75 15.38
C LEU A 49 8.69 -35.20 15.15
N ASP A 50 7.41 -35.47 15.41
CA ASP A 50 6.84 -36.79 15.17
C ASP A 50 6.79 -37.09 13.66
N ASP A 51 6.67 -38.38 13.30
CA ASP A 51 6.76 -38.81 11.90
C ASP A 51 5.55 -38.35 11.06
N ASP A 52 4.41 -38.05 11.68
CA ASP A 52 3.23 -37.48 11.04
C ASP A 52 3.30 -35.95 10.91
N GLU A 53 4.20 -35.29 11.65
CA GLU A 53 4.38 -33.84 11.64
C GLU A 53 5.31 -33.32 10.53
N LYS A 54 6.09 -34.22 9.92
CA LYS A 54 7.11 -33.90 8.92
C LYS A 54 7.04 -34.84 7.72
N THR A 55 7.32 -34.32 6.54
CA THR A 55 7.55 -35.17 5.36
C THR A 55 8.55 -34.52 4.41
N THR A 56 8.94 -35.26 3.38
CA THR A 56 9.86 -34.78 2.35
C THR A 56 9.18 -34.78 0.99
N VAL A 57 9.25 -33.65 0.30
CA VAL A 57 8.78 -33.54 -1.08
C VAL A 57 9.94 -33.32 -2.03
N VAL A 58 9.82 -33.88 -3.23
CA VAL A 58 10.78 -33.66 -4.31
C VAL A 58 10.34 -32.43 -5.09
N ILE A 59 11.28 -31.50 -5.32
CA ILE A 59 11.05 -30.34 -6.16
C ILE A 59 10.87 -30.82 -7.61
N THR A 60 9.67 -30.64 -8.14
CA THR A 60 9.32 -30.91 -9.54
C THR A 60 9.28 -29.60 -10.34
N ASP A 61 9.27 -29.70 -11.67
CA ASP A 61 9.12 -28.53 -12.55
C ASP A 61 7.82 -27.75 -12.26
N SER A 62 6.77 -28.46 -11.82
CA SER A 62 5.52 -27.82 -11.40
C SER A 62 5.71 -26.94 -10.15
N LEU A 63 6.47 -27.41 -9.15
CA LEU A 63 6.75 -26.62 -7.94
C LEU A 63 7.68 -25.43 -8.23
N ILE A 64 8.61 -25.57 -9.17
CA ILE A 64 9.48 -24.46 -9.62
C ILE A 64 8.64 -23.30 -10.14
N ASN A 65 7.64 -23.59 -10.99
CA ASN A 65 6.71 -22.59 -11.52
C ASN A 65 5.76 -22.00 -10.47
N GLN A 66 5.68 -22.60 -9.28
CA GLN A 66 4.88 -22.15 -8.14
C GLN A 66 5.70 -21.41 -7.07
N GLY A 67 6.91 -20.94 -7.37
CA GLY A 67 7.71 -20.12 -6.44
C GLY A 67 8.85 -20.85 -5.75
N PHE A 68 9.18 -22.08 -6.17
CA PHE A 68 10.42 -22.76 -5.81
C PHE A 68 11.52 -22.56 -6.87
N SER A 69 11.51 -21.45 -7.62
CA SER A 69 12.45 -21.17 -8.72
C SER A 69 13.92 -21.13 -8.30
N ASN A 70 14.19 -20.87 -7.02
CA ASN A 70 15.55 -20.87 -6.46
C ASN A 70 16.04 -22.28 -6.07
N ASN A 71 15.24 -23.33 -6.27
CA ASN A 71 15.58 -24.71 -5.96
C ASN A 71 15.92 -25.49 -7.23
N VAL A 72 16.85 -26.45 -7.13
CA VAL A 72 17.20 -27.33 -8.25
C VAL A 72 16.14 -28.45 -8.38
N PRO A 73 15.60 -28.71 -9.58
CA PRO A 73 14.68 -29.83 -9.81
C PRO A 73 15.30 -31.16 -9.36
N GLY A 74 14.51 -32.03 -8.75
CA GLY A 74 14.96 -33.30 -8.17
C GLY A 74 15.49 -33.19 -6.73
N THR A 75 15.65 -31.98 -6.17
CA THR A 75 16.05 -31.80 -4.77
C THR A 75 14.93 -32.20 -3.82
N LYS A 76 15.28 -32.81 -2.69
CA LYS A 76 14.36 -33.10 -1.58
C LYS A 76 14.34 -31.95 -0.58
N ILE A 77 13.15 -31.46 -0.25
CA ILE A 77 12.95 -30.47 0.82
C ILE A 77 12.05 -31.06 1.91
N THR A 78 12.36 -30.72 3.16
CA THR A 78 11.52 -31.10 4.30
C THR A 78 10.45 -30.05 4.52
N ILE A 79 9.22 -30.52 4.66
CA ILE A 79 8.05 -29.72 4.98
C ILE A 79 7.43 -30.23 6.27
N ILE A 80 6.78 -29.34 7.01
CA ILE A 80 6.10 -29.64 8.28
C ILE A 80 4.66 -29.17 8.22
N ASN A 81 3.76 -29.91 8.83
CA ASN A 81 2.36 -29.52 8.94
C ASN A 81 2.14 -28.57 10.12
N GLU A 82 0.88 -28.25 10.40
CA GLU A 82 0.52 -27.28 11.43
C GLU A 82 0.90 -27.75 12.85
N PRO A 83 0.60 -29.00 13.27
CA PRO A 83 1.13 -29.55 14.52
C PRO A 83 2.66 -29.44 14.65
N GLY A 84 3.42 -29.85 13.63
CA GLY A 84 4.88 -29.76 13.64
C GLY A 84 5.39 -28.32 13.74
N MET A 85 4.72 -27.39 13.06
CA MET A 85 5.01 -25.96 13.18
C MET A 85 4.79 -25.46 14.61
N TYR A 86 3.67 -25.81 15.25
CA TYR A 86 3.41 -25.46 16.64
C TYR A 86 4.45 -26.05 17.60
N SER A 87 4.86 -27.30 17.40
CA SER A 87 5.93 -27.95 18.16
C SER A 87 7.24 -27.13 18.10
N LEU A 88 7.60 -26.60 16.93
CA LEU A 88 8.76 -25.70 16.80
C LEU A 88 8.53 -24.32 17.45
N VAL A 89 7.37 -23.71 17.27
CA VAL A 89 7.06 -22.38 17.85
C VAL A 89 7.09 -22.42 19.38
N LEU A 90 6.51 -23.45 19.99
CA LEU A 90 6.38 -23.58 21.45
C LEU A 90 7.72 -23.77 22.18
N THR A 91 8.77 -24.17 21.46
CA THR A 91 10.15 -24.31 21.96
C THR A 91 11.02 -23.10 21.66
N SER A 92 10.56 -22.15 20.84
CA SER A 92 11.32 -20.95 20.48
C SER A 92 11.45 -19.96 21.65
N ARG A 93 12.58 -19.25 21.68
CA ARG A 93 12.89 -18.21 22.67
C ARG A 93 12.64 -16.78 22.15
N LYS A 94 12.17 -16.64 20.91
CA LYS A 94 11.89 -15.33 20.32
C LYS A 94 10.73 -14.60 21.01
N PRO A 95 10.76 -13.27 21.13
CA PRO A 95 9.68 -12.50 21.73
C PRO A 95 8.31 -12.78 21.10
N GLU A 96 8.27 -12.93 19.77
CA GLU A 96 7.05 -13.16 18.99
C GLU A 96 6.46 -14.55 19.30
N ALA A 97 7.31 -15.57 19.33
CA ALA A 97 6.92 -16.93 19.70
C ALA A 97 6.45 -17.01 21.17
N LYS A 98 7.10 -16.24 22.07
CA LYS A 98 6.68 -16.13 23.48
C LYS A 98 5.31 -15.47 23.61
N ALA A 99 5.02 -14.45 22.80
CA ALA A 99 3.71 -13.79 22.78
C ALA A 99 2.63 -14.77 22.31
N PHE A 100 2.87 -15.51 21.23
CA PHE A 100 1.96 -16.55 20.72
C PHE A 100 1.72 -17.66 21.75
N LYS A 101 2.80 -18.20 22.33
CA LYS A 101 2.72 -19.20 23.41
C LYS A 101 1.92 -18.69 24.60
N ARG A 102 2.13 -17.45 25.02
CA ARG A 102 1.39 -16.83 26.13
C ARG A 102 -0.09 -16.70 25.78
N TRP A 103 -0.42 -16.23 24.58
CA TRP A 103 -1.79 -16.12 24.08
C TRP A 103 -2.49 -17.48 24.07
N ILE A 104 -1.88 -18.53 23.49
CA ILE A 104 -2.46 -19.88 23.52
C ILE A 104 -2.69 -20.36 24.96
N THR A 105 -1.69 -20.23 25.82
CA THR A 105 -1.71 -20.84 27.16
C THR A 105 -2.55 -20.08 28.18
N HIS A 106 -2.74 -18.77 28.02
CA HIS A 106 -3.47 -17.93 28.99
C HIS A 106 -4.84 -17.50 28.49
N ASP A 107 -5.08 -17.49 27.19
CA ASP A 107 -6.33 -17.03 26.59
C ASP A 107 -7.06 -18.17 25.87
N VAL A 108 -6.46 -18.74 24.82
CA VAL A 108 -7.13 -19.74 23.96
C VAL A 108 -7.49 -21.02 24.73
N ILE A 109 -6.48 -21.73 25.25
CA ILE A 109 -6.70 -23.01 25.93
C ILE A 109 -7.58 -22.84 27.18
N PRO A 110 -7.36 -21.83 28.04
CA PRO A 110 -8.23 -21.61 29.18
C PRO A 110 -9.67 -21.29 28.80
N SER A 111 -9.91 -20.54 27.72
CA SER A 111 -11.25 -20.25 27.22
C SER A 111 -11.94 -21.50 26.70
N ILE A 112 -11.27 -22.29 25.85
CA ILE A 112 -11.80 -23.58 25.37
C ILE A 112 -12.13 -24.50 26.54
N ARG A 113 -11.24 -24.63 27.52
CA ARG A 113 -11.46 -25.48 28.71
C ARG A 113 -12.66 -25.02 29.55
N GLN A 114 -12.87 -23.72 29.69
CA GLN A 114 -13.90 -23.15 30.56
C GLN A 114 -15.26 -23.02 29.87
N GLN A 115 -15.26 -22.65 28.59
CA GLN A 115 -16.44 -22.25 27.84
C GLN A 115 -16.80 -23.24 26.72
N GLY A 116 -15.93 -24.21 26.42
CA GLY A 116 -16.10 -25.16 25.32
C GLY A 116 -15.77 -24.57 23.94
N SER A 117 -15.44 -23.29 23.87
CA SER A 117 -15.10 -22.59 22.63
C SER A 117 -14.06 -21.51 22.87
N TYR A 118 -13.40 -21.07 21.80
CA TYR A 118 -12.65 -19.83 21.77
C TYR A 118 -13.29 -18.92 20.73
N GLU A 119 -13.99 -17.88 21.20
CA GLU A 119 -14.55 -16.88 20.32
C GLU A 119 -13.52 -15.78 20.09
N ILE A 120 -13.02 -15.72 18.86
CA ILE A 120 -12.30 -14.56 18.38
C ILE A 120 -13.33 -13.43 18.27
N GLN A 121 -13.34 -12.51 19.25
CA GLN A 121 -14.13 -11.28 19.12
C GLN A 121 -13.75 -10.63 17.79
N LYS A 122 -14.74 -10.37 16.93
CA LYS A 122 -14.59 -9.83 15.55
C LYS A 122 -13.80 -8.50 15.45
N HIS A 123 -13.28 -7.98 16.55
CA HIS A 123 -12.36 -6.86 16.61
C HIS A 123 -10.89 -7.23 16.28
N SER A 124 -10.55 -8.50 16.08
CA SER A 124 -9.15 -8.91 15.82
C SER A 124 -8.75 -9.08 14.34
N HIS A 125 -9.68 -8.91 13.39
CA HIS A 125 -9.32 -8.80 11.96
C HIS A 125 -8.62 -7.47 11.60
N ALA A 126 -8.46 -6.55 12.56
CA ALA A 126 -7.70 -5.32 12.38
C ALA A 126 -6.18 -5.51 12.13
N ARG A 127 -5.65 -6.76 12.14
CA ARG A 127 -4.22 -7.04 11.88
C ARG A 127 -3.93 -7.97 10.70
N ALA A 128 -4.95 -8.47 10.00
CA ALA A 128 -4.77 -9.14 8.71
C ALA A 128 -5.65 -8.46 7.65
N ARG A 129 -5.69 -7.14 7.68
CA ARG A 129 -6.20 -6.35 6.58
C ARG A 129 -5.16 -6.41 5.47
N THR A 130 -5.59 -6.70 4.25
CA THR A 130 -4.64 -6.70 3.13
C THR A 130 -4.10 -5.28 2.94
N ILE A 131 -2.85 -5.13 2.49
CA ILE A 131 -2.24 -3.83 2.17
C ILE A 131 -3.16 -3.00 1.26
N TYR A 132 -3.92 -3.68 0.40
CA TYR A 132 -4.92 -3.08 -0.49
C TYR A 132 -6.14 -2.50 0.26
N GLU A 133 -6.70 -3.24 1.22
CA GLU A 133 -7.83 -2.77 2.03
C GLU A 133 -7.46 -1.58 2.92
N ASP A 134 -6.26 -1.59 3.52
CA ASP A 134 -5.76 -0.44 4.28
C ASP A 134 -5.58 0.80 3.39
N ALA A 135 -5.09 0.59 2.17
CA ALA A 135 -4.93 1.66 1.19
C ALA A 135 -6.29 2.22 0.72
N ALA A 136 -7.30 1.35 0.55
CA ALA A 136 -8.66 1.76 0.19
C ALA A 136 -9.33 2.59 1.30
N ASP A 137 -9.18 2.17 2.55
CA ASP A 137 -9.67 2.92 3.71
C ASP A 137 -9.00 4.28 3.84
N ARG A 138 -7.68 4.33 3.63
CA ARG A 138 -6.94 5.59 3.65
C ARG A 138 -7.43 6.52 2.56
N LEU A 139 -7.67 6.01 1.36
CA LEU A 139 -8.22 6.77 0.25
C LEU A 139 -9.61 7.33 0.60
N GLU A 140 -10.47 6.54 1.24
CA GLU A 140 -11.79 7.01 1.70
C GLU A 140 -11.66 8.14 2.73
N GLN A 141 -10.75 8.01 3.70
CA GLN A 141 -10.50 9.05 4.71
C GLN A 141 -10.04 10.38 4.09
N GLU A 142 -9.07 10.33 3.18
CA GLU A 142 -8.55 11.52 2.50
C GLU A 142 -9.66 12.21 1.67
N ILE A 143 -10.46 11.43 0.94
CA ILE A 143 -11.60 11.96 0.17
C ILE A 143 -12.63 12.59 1.11
N ARG A 144 -12.91 11.96 2.26
CA ARG A 144 -13.83 12.48 3.26
C ARG A 144 -13.36 13.81 3.82
N VAL A 145 -12.07 13.93 4.17
CA VAL A 145 -11.48 15.18 4.67
C VAL A 145 -11.57 16.28 3.60
N GLY A 146 -11.20 15.98 2.34
CA GLY A 146 -11.30 16.95 1.26
C GLY A 146 -12.73 17.46 1.02
N LYS A 147 -13.74 16.58 1.12
CA LYS A 147 -15.16 16.98 1.06
C LYS A 147 -15.58 17.87 2.22
N LEU A 148 -15.13 17.58 3.44
CA LEU A 148 -15.40 18.41 4.63
C LEU A 148 -14.79 19.81 4.52
N LEU A 149 -13.67 19.93 3.79
CA LEU A 149 -13.01 21.20 3.49
C LEU A 149 -13.57 21.90 2.24
N GLU A 150 -14.67 21.38 1.68
CA GLU A 150 -15.33 21.91 0.47
C GLU A 150 -14.40 22.04 -0.75
N ALA A 151 -13.33 21.25 -0.79
CA ALA A 151 -12.39 21.25 -1.92
C ALA A 151 -13.01 20.55 -3.16
N PRO A 152 -12.66 20.98 -4.39
CA PRO A 152 -13.17 20.34 -5.61
C PRO A 152 -12.83 18.84 -5.65
N LEU A 153 -13.86 17.99 -5.81
CA LEU A 153 -13.73 16.54 -5.67
C LEU A 153 -12.67 15.92 -6.59
N HIS A 154 -12.51 16.46 -7.79
CA HIS A 154 -11.53 15.96 -8.76
C HIS A 154 -10.08 16.21 -8.30
N ILE A 155 -9.80 17.36 -7.67
CA ILE A 155 -8.49 17.68 -7.07
C ILE A 155 -8.23 16.76 -5.89
N VAL A 156 -9.22 16.63 -5.00
CA VAL A 156 -9.12 15.75 -3.83
C VAL A 156 -8.78 14.33 -4.28
N GLN A 157 -9.50 13.75 -5.23
CA GLN A 157 -9.22 12.42 -5.76
C GLN A 157 -7.78 12.26 -6.29
N GLN A 158 -7.29 13.22 -7.07
CA GLN A 158 -5.93 13.16 -7.63
C GLN A 158 -4.86 13.21 -6.54
N GLU A 159 -5.00 14.11 -5.56
CA GLU A 159 -4.02 14.26 -4.48
C GLU A 159 -4.09 13.11 -3.49
N SER A 160 -5.29 12.63 -3.14
CA SER A 160 -5.48 11.48 -2.26
C SER A 160 -4.87 10.21 -2.84
N VAL A 161 -5.05 9.94 -4.15
CA VAL A 161 -4.43 8.76 -4.80
C VAL A 161 -2.90 8.82 -4.77
N LYS A 162 -2.30 9.99 -5.04
CA LYS A 162 -0.84 10.17 -4.94
C LYS A 162 -0.34 9.94 -3.51
N LEU A 163 -1.05 10.48 -2.53
CA LEU A 163 -0.68 10.35 -1.12
C LEU A 163 -0.77 8.90 -0.64
N VAL A 164 -1.87 8.22 -0.98
CA VAL A 164 -2.05 6.80 -0.64
C VAL A 164 -0.98 5.94 -1.32
N CYS A 165 -0.71 6.12 -2.60
CA CYS A 165 0.34 5.39 -3.32
C CYS A 165 1.72 5.60 -2.68
N ARG A 166 2.04 6.83 -2.27
CA ARG A 166 3.28 7.14 -1.54
C ARG A 166 3.36 6.42 -0.19
N ASP A 167 2.26 6.40 0.55
CA ASP A 167 2.25 5.95 1.95
C ASP A 167 2.10 4.42 2.08
N THR A 168 1.41 3.77 1.13
CA THR A 168 1.10 2.33 1.18
C THR A 168 1.72 1.51 0.04
N GLY A 169 2.22 2.16 -1.01
CA GLY A 169 2.72 1.51 -2.22
C GLY A 169 1.62 1.01 -3.19
N VAL A 170 0.34 1.22 -2.86
CA VAL A 170 -0.79 0.79 -3.70
C VAL A 170 -1.23 1.91 -4.64
N ASP A 171 -1.15 1.68 -5.95
CA ASP A 171 -1.51 2.67 -6.96
C ASP A 171 -2.98 2.52 -7.41
N PHE A 172 -3.80 3.50 -7.06
CA PHE A 172 -5.20 3.59 -7.50
C PHE A 172 -5.41 4.49 -8.74
N SER A 173 -4.33 4.96 -9.39
CA SER A 173 -4.41 5.91 -10.50
C SER A 173 -5.29 5.42 -11.65
N HIS A 174 -5.31 4.11 -11.92
CA HIS A 174 -6.16 3.53 -12.95
C HIS A 174 -7.65 3.84 -12.74
N HIS A 175 -8.12 3.88 -11.49
CA HIS A 175 -9.53 4.15 -11.17
C HIS A 175 -9.93 5.60 -11.45
N LEU A 176 -8.99 6.55 -11.47
CA LEU A 176 -9.26 7.94 -11.81
C LEU A 176 -9.75 8.09 -13.26
N THR A 177 -9.29 7.23 -14.17
CA THR A 177 -9.69 7.24 -15.60
C THR A 177 -11.20 7.15 -15.80
N TYR A 178 -11.88 6.43 -14.90
CA TYR A 178 -13.33 6.18 -14.96
C TYR A 178 -14.12 6.96 -13.91
N ALA A 179 -13.43 7.77 -13.09
CA ALA A 179 -14.09 8.53 -12.05
C ALA A 179 -14.92 9.65 -12.68
N LYS A 180 -16.23 9.66 -12.38
CA LYS A 180 -17.17 10.67 -12.89
C LYS A 180 -16.69 12.10 -12.64
N ALA A 181 -16.13 12.38 -11.47
CA ALA A 181 -15.58 13.70 -11.16
C ALA A 181 -14.38 14.10 -12.03
N GLN A 182 -13.65 13.16 -12.63
CA GLN A 182 -12.58 13.42 -13.60
C GLN A 182 -13.12 13.61 -15.02
N GLN A 183 -14.17 12.87 -15.38
CA GLN A 183 -14.81 12.95 -16.70
C GLN A 183 -15.69 14.20 -16.83
N ASP A 184 -16.32 14.61 -15.73
CA ASP A 184 -17.21 15.78 -15.65
C ASP A 184 -16.46 17.04 -15.17
N VAL A 185 -15.12 17.05 -15.14
CA VAL A 185 -14.38 18.31 -14.95
C VAL A 185 -14.77 19.21 -16.11
N LYS A 186 -15.65 20.18 -15.83
CA LYS A 186 -15.96 21.23 -16.79
C LYS A 186 -14.62 21.82 -17.24
N GLN A 187 -14.39 22.02 -18.54
CA GLN A 187 -13.15 22.65 -19.01
C GLN A 187 -12.88 23.99 -18.29
N GLU A 188 -13.95 24.63 -17.81
CA GLU A 188 -13.98 25.81 -16.97
C GLU A 188 -13.36 25.66 -15.58
N GLU A 189 -13.03 24.46 -15.10
CA GLU A 189 -12.43 24.19 -13.79
C GLU A 189 -10.97 23.72 -13.89
N VAL A 190 -10.39 23.65 -15.10
CA VAL A 190 -9.01 23.20 -15.30
C VAL A 190 -8.03 24.23 -14.75
N MET A 191 -7.24 23.81 -13.76
CA MET A 191 -6.22 24.62 -13.09
C MET A 191 -4.82 24.16 -13.50
N LYS A 192 -4.02 25.04 -14.12
CA LYS A 192 -2.68 24.73 -14.64
C LYS A 192 -1.60 25.60 -14.01
N GLU A 193 -0.37 25.07 -13.86
CA GLU A 193 0.78 25.88 -13.47
C GLU A 193 1.25 26.77 -14.64
N PRO A 194 2.01 27.86 -14.39
CA PRO A 194 2.53 28.73 -15.45
C PRO A 194 3.26 28.00 -16.59
N THR A 195 3.91 26.87 -16.30
CA THR A 195 4.58 26.04 -17.32
C THR A 195 3.57 25.42 -18.30
N ASP A 196 2.47 24.89 -17.79
CA ASP A 196 1.44 24.21 -18.59
C ASP A 196 0.42 25.19 -19.20
N LEU A 197 0.34 26.41 -18.67
CA LEU A 197 -0.48 27.51 -19.21
C LEU A 197 0.13 28.16 -20.45
N ALA A 198 1.46 28.09 -20.60
CA ALA A 198 2.15 28.74 -21.71
C ALA A 198 1.54 28.41 -23.09
N PRO A 199 1.36 27.13 -23.48
CA PRO A 199 0.75 26.82 -24.77
C PRO A 199 -0.71 27.27 -24.86
N GLU A 200 -1.49 27.16 -23.79
CA GLU A 200 -2.92 27.53 -23.75
C GLU A 200 -3.15 29.01 -23.97
N LEU A 201 -2.23 29.85 -23.50
CA LEU A 201 -2.29 31.30 -23.65
C LEU A 201 -1.49 31.79 -24.87
N GLY A 202 -0.91 30.91 -25.70
CA GLY A 202 -0.04 31.32 -26.80
C GLY A 202 1.22 32.07 -26.33
N LEU A 203 1.74 31.72 -25.16
CA LEU A 203 2.95 32.30 -24.56
C LEU A 203 4.11 31.31 -24.63
N ARG A 204 5.35 31.83 -24.63
CA ARG A 204 6.54 31.01 -24.90
C ARG A 204 6.91 30.05 -23.77
N ASN A 205 6.72 30.46 -22.51
CA ASN A 205 7.18 29.71 -21.33
C ASN A 205 6.56 30.28 -20.04
N ALA A 206 6.82 29.59 -18.92
CA ALA A 206 6.39 30.00 -17.58
C ALA A 206 6.80 31.43 -17.21
N THR A 207 7.98 31.89 -17.61
CA THR A 207 8.44 33.27 -17.35
C THR A 207 7.55 34.29 -18.03
N SER A 208 7.17 34.02 -19.29
CA SER A 208 6.27 34.88 -20.07
C SER A 208 4.86 34.90 -19.47
N VAL A 209 4.37 33.74 -19.01
CA VAL A 209 3.08 33.64 -18.29
C VAL A 209 3.12 34.44 -16.99
N ASN A 210 4.17 34.27 -16.19
CA ASN A 210 4.30 34.99 -14.92
C ASN A 210 4.37 36.50 -15.09
N LYS A 211 5.06 36.97 -16.13
CA LYS A 211 5.11 38.38 -16.51
C LYS A 211 3.72 38.89 -16.91
N TRP A 212 3.02 38.18 -17.79
CA TRP A 212 1.67 38.55 -18.24
C TRP A 212 0.67 38.60 -17.08
N LEU A 213 0.69 37.63 -16.18
CA LEU A 213 -0.15 37.62 -14.97
C LEU A 213 0.12 38.84 -14.07
N ALA A 214 1.37 39.28 -13.97
CA ALA A 214 1.74 40.45 -13.19
C ALA A 214 1.28 41.75 -13.86
N GLU A 215 1.44 41.86 -15.18
CA GLU A 215 0.98 43.00 -15.97
C GLU A 215 -0.54 43.19 -15.91
N ASN A 216 -1.29 42.09 -15.78
CA ASN A 216 -2.76 42.10 -15.64
C ASN A 216 -3.23 42.19 -14.17
N ASN A 217 -2.34 42.54 -13.23
CA ASN A 217 -2.66 42.67 -11.81
C ASN A 217 -3.28 41.39 -11.20
N LEU A 218 -2.89 40.21 -11.67
CA LEU A 218 -3.34 38.92 -11.14
C LEU A 218 -2.36 38.37 -10.09
N GLN A 219 -1.07 38.67 -10.22
CA GLN A 219 -0.07 38.29 -9.22
C GLN A 219 0.98 39.37 -9.02
N VAL A 220 1.68 39.31 -7.90
CA VAL A 220 2.77 40.22 -7.55
C VAL A 220 3.96 39.41 -7.03
N LYS A 221 5.17 39.89 -7.30
CA LYS A 221 6.39 39.28 -6.80
C LYS A 221 6.75 39.89 -5.43
N VAL A 222 6.72 39.08 -4.39
CA VAL A 222 7.11 39.47 -3.03
C VAL A 222 8.37 38.72 -2.65
N GLY A 223 9.50 39.43 -2.60
CA GLY A 223 10.81 38.81 -2.42
C GLY A 223 11.16 37.88 -3.59
N LYS A 224 11.31 36.58 -3.31
CA LYS A 224 11.60 35.55 -4.32
C LYS A 224 10.37 34.78 -4.80
N GLU A 225 9.19 35.09 -4.27
CA GLU A 225 7.97 34.30 -4.49
C GLU A 225 6.90 35.10 -5.23
N TRP A 226 6.06 34.40 -5.98
CA TRP A 226 4.85 34.96 -6.60
C TRP A 226 3.67 34.77 -5.65
N LYS A 227 2.91 35.84 -5.41
CA LYS A 227 1.68 35.82 -4.61
C LYS A 227 0.52 36.36 -5.43
N PRO A 228 -0.68 35.75 -5.35
CA PRO A 228 -1.84 36.28 -6.03
C PRO A 228 -2.27 37.61 -5.40
N THR A 229 -2.70 38.54 -6.23
CA THR A 229 -3.40 39.76 -5.77
C THR A 229 -4.84 39.42 -5.41
N ASP A 230 -5.57 40.35 -4.80
CA ASP A 230 -7.00 40.18 -4.52
C ASP A 230 -7.81 39.89 -5.81
N ASN A 231 -7.37 40.42 -6.95
CA ASN A 231 -7.99 40.13 -8.24
C ASN A 231 -7.64 38.73 -8.74
N GLY A 232 -6.39 38.29 -8.59
CA GLY A 232 -5.95 36.97 -9.03
C GLY A 232 -6.43 35.81 -8.16
N GLN A 233 -6.71 36.04 -6.88
CA GLN A 233 -7.23 35.01 -5.95
C GLN A 233 -8.51 34.34 -6.47
N LYS A 234 -9.33 35.06 -7.25
CA LYS A 234 -10.56 34.54 -7.84
C LYS A 234 -10.32 33.45 -8.89
N TYR A 235 -9.12 33.42 -9.47
CA TYR A 235 -8.79 32.59 -10.63
C TYR A 235 -7.65 31.62 -10.34
N CYS A 236 -7.17 31.55 -9.10
CA CYS A 236 -6.03 30.71 -8.76
C CYS A 236 -6.20 29.98 -7.44
N VAL A 237 -5.43 28.91 -7.31
CA VAL A 237 -5.31 28.12 -6.08
C VAL A 237 -3.84 27.97 -5.73
N ILE A 238 -3.55 28.04 -4.43
CA ILE A 238 -2.22 27.79 -3.89
C ILE A 238 -2.08 26.29 -3.68
N HIS A 239 -1.10 25.67 -4.34
CA HIS A 239 -0.78 24.26 -4.19
C HIS A 239 0.56 24.12 -3.47
N SER A 240 0.49 23.90 -2.16
CA SER A 240 1.68 23.69 -1.31
C SER A 240 2.30 22.31 -1.56
N TRP A 241 3.62 22.23 -1.49
CA TRP A 241 4.38 20.99 -1.62
C TRP A 241 5.45 20.89 -0.53
N THR A 242 5.83 19.66 -0.22
CA THR A 242 6.90 19.36 0.73
C THR A 242 7.76 18.23 0.18
N LYS A 243 9.07 18.46 0.09
CA LYS A 243 10.03 17.50 -0.49
C LYS A 243 11.35 17.56 0.26
N LYS A 244 11.79 16.43 0.83
CA LYS A 244 13.07 16.27 1.54
C LYS A 244 13.32 17.38 2.59
N GLY A 245 12.32 17.69 3.41
CA GLY A 245 12.43 18.71 4.47
C GLY A 245 12.40 20.16 3.97
N LYS A 246 12.14 20.39 2.68
CA LYS A 246 11.83 21.72 2.14
C LYS A 246 10.34 21.82 1.84
N GLU A 247 9.78 22.98 2.10
CA GLU A 247 8.41 23.33 1.77
C GLU A 247 8.36 24.51 0.82
N GLY A 248 7.29 24.60 0.06
CA GLY A 248 7.02 25.68 -0.88
C GLY A 248 5.62 25.55 -1.44
N TYR A 249 5.28 26.39 -2.42
CA TYR A 249 4.00 26.31 -3.11
C TYR A 249 4.13 26.73 -4.57
N ASN A 250 3.19 26.26 -5.39
CA ASN A 250 2.99 26.72 -6.76
C ASN A 250 1.59 27.35 -6.87
N LEU A 251 1.44 28.34 -7.74
CA LEU A 251 0.13 28.89 -8.10
C LEU A 251 -0.40 28.14 -9.33
N LYS A 252 -1.60 27.60 -9.22
CA LYS A 252 -2.33 27.02 -10.36
C LYS A 252 -3.48 27.95 -10.75
N TRP A 253 -3.65 28.19 -12.03
CA TRP A 253 -4.62 29.16 -12.55
C TRP A 253 -5.66 28.52 -13.45
N ASN A 254 -6.86 29.09 -13.39
CA ASN A 254 -8.00 28.67 -14.17
C ASN A 254 -7.80 29.02 -15.64
N VAL A 255 -7.67 28.01 -16.50
CA VAL A 255 -7.31 28.20 -17.91
C VAL A 255 -8.33 29.07 -18.65
N ASN A 256 -9.63 28.79 -18.50
CA ASN A 256 -10.68 29.50 -19.23
C ASN A 256 -10.82 30.95 -18.77
N SER A 257 -10.76 31.21 -17.47
CA SER A 257 -10.79 32.58 -16.94
C SER A 257 -9.65 33.41 -17.50
N LEU A 258 -8.43 32.84 -17.57
CA LEU A 258 -7.28 33.54 -18.13
C LEU A 258 -7.38 33.74 -19.65
N LYS A 259 -7.94 32.78 -20.41
CA LYS A 259 -8.24 32.97 -21.83
C LYS A 259 -9.20 34.12 -22.05
N ASN A 260 -10.30 34.16 -21.31
CA ASN A 260 -11.29 35.24 -21.38
C ASN A 260 -10.68 36.61 -21.02
N ILE A 261 -9.85 36.68 -19.97
CA ILE A 261 -9.13 37.91 -19.60
C ILE A 261 -8.19 38.36 -20.72
N LYS A 262 -7.49 37.40 -21.35
CA LYS A 262 -6.55 37.70 -22.44
C LYS A 262 -7.24 38.13 -23.74
N GLU A 263 -8.41 37.58 -24.04
CA GLU A 263 -9.22 37.99 -25.19
C GLU A 263 -9.88 39.36 -24.98
N ALA A 264 -10.10 39.76 -23.72
CA ALA A 264 -10.67 41.05 -23.35
C ALA A 264 -9.65 42.19 -23.20
N ALA A 265 -8.35 41.91 -23.27
CA ALA A 265 -7.24 42.85 -23.06
C ALA A 265 -6.53 43.23 -24.37
#